data_AF-A0A3B8W0W1-F1
#
_entry.id   AF-A0A3B8W0W1-F1
#
_cell.length_a   1.000
_cell.length_b   1.000
_cell.length_c   1.000
_cell.angle_alpha   90.00
_cell.angle_beta   90.00
_cell.angle_gamma   90.00
#
_symmetry.space_group_name_H-M   'P 1'
#
loop_
_entity.id
_entity.type
_entity.pdbx_description
1 polymer ?
#
loop_
_entity_poly.entity_id
_entity_poly.type
_entity_poly.pdbx_seq_one_letter_code
_entity_poly.pdbx_strand_id
1 'polypeptide(L)'
;KAKGSAGAKVATPLINELTKLKETLVVTKGDNYVGAAEPQLREKMAELYAKVAQSYYKPNAAEISNLEVIESRFTAAKAEYQKIKDKHLNKVTGFASKDKMQPLVLKTYEEFIQTP
;
A
#
# COMPACT_ATOMS: atom_id res chain seq x y z
N LYS A 1 -1.38 -26.16 -17.53
CA LYS A 1 -2.80 -25.92 -17.17
C LYS A 1 -2.89 -25.64 -15.67
N ALA A 2 -3.14 -24.40 -15.26
CA ALA A 2 -3.54 -24.06 -13.88
C ALA A 2 -4.51 -22.86 -13.89
N LYS A 3 -5.47 -22.87 -14.82
CA LYS A 3 -6.67 -22.05 -14.68
C LYS A 3 -7.53 -22.70 -13.59
N GLY A 4 -7.43 -22.21 -12.35
CA GLY A 4 -8.46 -22.38 -11.32
C GLY A 4 -8.27 -23.48 -10.27
N SER A 5 -7.21 -23.42 -9.45
CA SER A 5 -7.24 -24.12 -8.15
C SER A 5 -8.14 -23.37 -7.16
N ALA A 6 -8.76 -24.09 -6.21
CA ALA A 6 -9.64 -23.47 -5.19
C ALA A 6 -8.91 -22.39 -4.38
N GLY A 7 -7.64 -22.61 -4.04
CA GLY A 7 -6.80 -21.62 -3.36
C GLY A 7 -6.58 -20.34 -4.17
N ALA A 8 -6.35 -20.45 -5.49
CA ALA A 8 -6.23 -19.27 -6.34
C ALA A 8 -7.51 -18.43 -6.34
N LYS A 9 -8.69 -19.06 -6.35
CA LYS A 9 -9.98 -18.34 -6.29
C LYS A 9 -10.17 -17.59 -4.97
N VAL A 10 -9.65 -18.11 -3.86
CA VAL A 10 -9.73 -17.45 -2.54
C VAL A 10 -8.70 -16.31 -2.40
N ALA A 11 -7.49 -16.49 -2.93
CA ALA A 11 -6.41 -15.50 -2.82
C ALA A 11 -6.49 -14.36 -3.84
N THR A 12 -7.05 -14.60 -5.04
CA THR A 12 -7.08 -13.61 -6.13
C THR A 12 -7.76 -12.29 -5.74
N PRO A 13 -8.91 -12.27 -5.04
CA PRO A 13 -9.53 -11.02 -4.61
C PRO A 13 -8.64 -10.17 -3.69
N LEU A 14 -7.97 -10.82 -2.72
CA LEU A 14 -7.03 -10.15 -1.81
C LEU A 14 -5.86 -9.54 -2.59
N ILE A 15 -5.24 -10.33 -3.48
CA ILE A 15 -4.10 -9.89 -4.29
C ILE A 15 -4.49 -8.71 -5.17
N ASN A 16 -5.64 -8.78 -5.85
CA ASN A 16 -6.10 -7.73 -6.75
C ASN A 16 -6.41 -6.43 -6.00
N GLU A 17 -7.12 -6.49 -4.88
CA GLU A 17 -7.46 -5.31 -4.10
C GLU A 17 -6.21 -4.68 -3.46
N LEU A 18 -5.29 -5.48 -2.89
CA LEU A 18 -4.01 -4.97 -2.39
C LEU A 18 -3.13 -4.38 -3.48
N THR A 19 -3.10 -5.00 -4.67
CA THR A 19 -2.34 -4.48 -5.81
C THR A 19 -2.91 -3.14 -6.26
N LYS A 20 -4.22 -3.05 -6.41
CA LYS A 20 -4.90 -1.79 -6.76
C LYS A 20 -4.63 -0.71 -5.72
N LEU A 21 -4.68 -1.03 -4.43
CA LEU A 21 -4.32 -0.08 -3.39
C LEU A 21 -2.87 0.37 -3.54
N LYS A 22 -1.92 -0.56 -3.65
CA LYS A 22 -0.48 -0.28 -3.84
C LYS A 22 -0.20 0.69 -4.99
N GLU A 23 -0.86 0.50 -6.13
CA GLU A 23 -0.70 1.36 -7.32
C GLU A 23 -1.10 2.83 -7.07
N THR A 24 -1.92 3.12 -6.05
CA THR A 24 -2.27 4.50 -5.65
C THR A 24 -1.32 5.07 -4.59
N LEU A 25 -0.53 4.21 -3.94
CA LEU A 25 0.38 4.58 -2.86
C LEU A 25 1.80 4.86 -3.35
N VAL A 26 2.25 4.09 -4.32
CA VAL A 26 3.61 4.14 -4.84
C VAL A 26 3.60 3.97 -6.35
N VAL A 27 4.57 4.57 -7.02
CA VAL A 27 4.83 4.29 -8.44
C VAL A 27 5.18 2.81 -8.62
N THR A 28 4.39 2.11 -9.44
CA THR A 28 4.57 0.67 -9.75
C THR A 28 4.87 0.39 -11.22
N LYS A 29 4.80 1.42 -12.07
CA LYS A 29 4.97 1.34 -13.53
C LYS A 29 6.12 2.25 -13.94
N GLY A 30 6.89 1.81 -14.94
CA GLY A 30 8.05 2.54 -15.46
C GLY A 30 9.21 1.59 -15.69
N ASP A 31 9.64 1.45 -16.94
CA ASP A 31 10.75 0.58 -17.33
C ASP A 31 12.08 1.20 -16.88
N ASN A 32 12.50 0.96 -15.64
CA ASN A 32 13.75 1.47 -15.03
C ASN A 32 13.98 3.01 -15.05
N TYR A 33 13.13 3.79 -15.72
CA TYR A 33 13.12 5.26 -15.75
C TYR A 33 12.03 5.78 -14.82
N VAL A 34 12.34 5.80 -13.54
CA VAL A 34 11.46 6.16 -12.42
C VAL A 34 10.90 7.60 -12.47
N GLY A 35 11.46 8.46 -13.34
CA GLY A 35 11.11 9.88 -13.44
C GLY A 35 9.93 10.22 -14.36
N ALA A 36 9.42 9.27 -15.17
CA ALA A 36 8.33 9.54 -16.13
C ALA A 36 6.93 9.15 -15.61
N ALA A 37 6.85 8.38 -14.54
CA ALA A 37 5.58 7.96 -13.96
C ALA A 37 4.97 9.05 -13.08
N GLU A 38 3.64 9.15 -13.08
CA GLU A 38 2.94 10.13 -12.23
C GLU A 38 3.22 9.84 -10.74
N PRO A 39 3.72 10.83 -9.97
CA PRO A 39 3.95 10.68 -8.54
C PRO A 39 2.70 10.20 -7.80
N GLN A 40 2.85 9.17 -6.97
CA GLN A 40 1.77 8.66 -6.12
C GLN A 40 1.91 9.22 -4.70
N LEU A 41 1.15 8.67 -3.76
CA LEU A 41 1.08 9.23 -2.40
C LEU A 41 2.46 9.34 -1.73
N ARG A 42 3.29 8.30 -1.81
CA ARG A 42 4.63 8.29 -1.19
C ARG A 42 5.55 9.33 -1.80
N GLU A 43 5.56 9.46 -3.12
CA GLU A 43 6.41 10.43 -3.82
C GLU A 43 5.99 11.87 -3.48
N LYS A 44 4.67 12.15 -3.45
CA LYS A 44 4.14 13.46 -3.05
C LYS A 44 4.45 13.79 -1.58
N MET A 45 4.40 12.80 -0.68
CA MET A 45 4.81 12.96 0.71
C MET A 45 6.30 13.30 0.83
N ALA A 46 7.15 12.57 0.09
CA ALA A 46 8.60 12.79 0.11
C ALA A 46 8.97 14.17 -0.45
N GLU A 47 8.31 14.61 -1.53
CA GLU A 47 8.50 15.92 -2.13
C GLU A 47 8.10 17.05 -1.17
N LEU A 48 6.92 16.96 -0.54
CA LEU A 48 6.48 17.94 0.44
C LEU A 48 7.44 18.00 1.65
N TYR A 49 7.86 16.84 2.16
CA TYR A 49 8.84 16.76 3.24
C TYR A 49 10.17 17.42 2.84
N ALA A 50 10.72 17.10 1.68
CA ALA A 50 11.98 17.68 1.20
C ALA A 50 11.87 19.20 1.08
N LYS A 51 10.76 19.70 0.54
CA LYS A 51 10.51 21.14 0.39
C LYS A 51 10.46 21.86 1.74
N VAL A 52 9.75 21.28 2.71
CA VAL A 52 9.64 21.86 4.05
C VAL A 52 10.97 21.78 4.81
N ALA A 53 11.67 20.65 4.73
CA ALA A 53 12.94 20.43 5.43
C ALA A 53 14.09 21.28 4.89
N GLN A 54 14.08 21.61 3.60
CA GLN A 54 15.10 22.45 2.95
C GLN A 54 14.77 23.95 3.04
N SER A 55 13.56 24.32 3.47
CA SER A 55 13.13 25.71 3.56
C SER A 55 13.61 26.35 4.86
N TYR A 56 14.17 27.56 4.75
CA TYR A 56 14.47 28.43 5.90
C TYR A 56 13.25 29.20 6.40
N TYR A 57 12.15 29.18 5.65
CA TYR A 57 10.91 29.89 5.95
C TYR A 57 9.83 28.92 6.39
N LYS A 58 8.88 29.43 7.19
CA LYS A 58 7.67 28.68 7.55
C LYS A 58 6.89 28.25 6.30
N PRO A 59 6.17 27.12 6.35
CA PRO A 59 5.36 26.68 5.23
C PRO A 59 4.33 27.72 4.80
N ASN A 60 4.14 27.87 3.50
CA ASN A 60 3.12 28.75 2.92
C ASN A 60 1.76 28.06 2.82
N ALA A 61 0.72 28.83 2.49
CA ALA A 61 -0.66 28.31 2.41
C ALA A 61 -0.82 27.15 1.42
N ALA A 62 -0.07 27.14 0.32
CA ALA A 62 -0.12 26.06 -0.66
C ALA A 62 0.49 24.76 -0.12
N GLU A 63 1.57 24.84 0.66
CA GLU A 63 2.19 23.68 1.32
C GLU A 63 1.29 23.09 2.40
N ILE A 64 0.63 23.94 3.18
CA ILE A 64 -0.36 23.49 4.17
C ILE A 64 -1.56 22.82 3.49
N SER A 65 -2.10 23.42 2.43
CA SER A 65 -3.20 22.80 1.68
C SER A 65 -2.78 21.46 1.04
N ASN A 66 -1.54 21.37 0.53
CA ASN A 66 -1.02 20.11 0.01
C ASN A 66 -0.89 19.04 1.12
N LEU A 67 -0.45 19.44 2.33
CA LEU A 67 -0.39 18.55 3.49
C LEU A 67 -1.77 17.97 3.80
N GLU A 68 -2.81 18.80 3.88
CA GLU A 68 -4.18 18.37 4.18
C GLU A 68 -4.70 17.34 3.15
N VAL A 69 -4.43 17.58 1.86
CA VAL A 69 -4.79 16.64 0.78
C VAL A 69 -4.04 15.32 0.94
N ILE A 70 -2.74 15.37 1.24
CA ILE A 70 -1.90 14.18 1.45
C ILE A 70 -2.38 13.40 2.68
N GLU A 71 -2.66 14.07 3.80
CA GLU A 71 -3.13 13.44 5.04
C GLU A 71 -4.50 12.77 4.86
N SER A 72 -5.41 13.42 4.15
CA SER A 72 -6.71 12.86 3.80
C SER A 72 -6.55 11.57 2.97
N ARG A 73 -5.71 11.62 1.93
CA ARG A 73 -5.41 10.44 1.09
C ARG A 73 -4.75 9.31 1.88
N PHE A 74 -3.82 9.64 2.78
CA PHE A 74 -3.15 8.67 3.65
C PHE A 74 -4.11 8.00 4.62
N THR A 75 -5.00 8.77 5.24
CA THR A 75 -6.03 8.24 6.13
C THR A 75 -7.02 7.35 5.39
N ALA A 76 -7.46 7.76 4.20
CA ALA A 76 -8.32 6.96 3.34
C ALA A 76 -7.63 5.64 2.92
N ALA A 77 -6.34 5.69 2.56
CA ALA A 77 -5.57 4.50 2.21
C ALA A 77 -5.44 3.52 3.38
N LYS A 78 -5.19 4.01 4.59
CA LYS A 78 -5.16 3.19 5.81
C LYS A 78 -6.51 2.51 6.06
N ALA A 79 -7.60 3.26 5.96
CA ALA A 79 -8.94 2.72 6.12
C ALA A 79 -9.26 1.66 5.06
N GLU A 80 -8.87 1.89 3.80
CA GLU A 80 -9.06 0.93 2.72
C GLU A 80 -8.23 -0.34 2.94
N TYR A 81 -6.97 -0.20 3.34
CA TYR A 81 -6.12 -1.35 3.70
C TYR A 81 -6.76 -2.22 4.78
N GLN A 82 -7.28 -1.59 5.83
CA GLN A 82 -7.96 -2.31 6.91
C GLN A 82 -9.21 -3.04 6.41
N LYS A 83 -10.04 -2.37 5.59
CA LYS A 83 -11.22 -3.01 4.97
C LYS A 83 -10.85 -4.23 4.12
N ILE A 84 -9.81 -4.13 3.30
CA ILE A 84 -9.32 -5.24 2.45
C ILE A 84 -8.89 -6.42 3.33
N LYS A 85 -8.14 -6.15 4.42
CA LYS A 85 -7.73 -7.18 5.38
C LYS A 85 -8.95 -7.87 6.00
N ASP A 86 -9.87 -7.11 6.56
CA ASP A 86 -11.04 -7.67 7.26
C ASP A 86 -11.93 -8.50 6.33
N LYS A 87 -12.05 -8.08 5.06
CA LYS A 87 -12.88 -8.74 4.05
C LYS A 87 -12.32 -10.08 3.55
N HIS A 88 -11.00 -10.19 3.42
CA HIS A 88 -10.38 -11.31 2.69
C HIS A 88 -9.37 -12.12 3.50
N LEU A 89 -8.66 -11.52 4.46
CA LEU A 89 -7.55 -12.18 5.17
C LEU A 89 -8.03 -13.44 5.89
N ASN A 90 -9.15 -13.36 6.61
CA ASN A 90 -9.74 -14.50 7.33
C ASN A 90 -10.09 -15.68 6.39
N LYS A 91 -10.47 -15.40 5.14
CA LYS A 91 -10.79 -16.43 4.15
C LYS A 91 -9.53 -17.11 3.64
N VAL A 92 -8.48 -16.33 3.39
CA VAL A 92 -7.18 -16.84 2.92
C VAL A 92 -6.48 -17.65 4.01
N THR A 93 -6.42 -17.14 5.24
CA THR A 93 -5.82 -17.85 6.38
C THR A 93 -6.60 -19.12 6.72
N GLY A 94 -7.93 -19.06 6.73
CA GLY A 94 -8.79 -20.22 6.97
C GLY A 94 -8.70 -21.30 5.89
N PHE A 95 -8.39 -20.93 4.63
CA PHE A 95 -8.16 -21.90 3.55
C PHE A 95 -6.78 -22.58 3.70
N ALA A 96 -5.72 -21.81 3.98
CA ALA A 96 -4.37 -22.35 4.15
C ALA A 96 -4.29 -23.41 5.27
N SER A 97 -4.99 -23.18 6.39
CA SER A 97 -5.04 -24.13 7.51
C SER A 97 -5.74 -25.45 7.17
N LYS A 98 -6.72 -25.44 6.25
CA LYS A 98 -7.45 -26.65 5.83
C LYS A 98 -6.61 -27.55 4.91
N ASP A 99 -5.77 -26.95 4.08
CA ASP A 99 -4.89 -27.65 3.14
C ASP A 99 -3.52 -28.01 3.74
N LYS A 100 -3.36 -27.92 5.07
CA LYS A 100 -2.08 -28.12 5.80
C LYS A 100 -0.94 -27.21 5.30
N MET A 101 -1.28 -26.06 4.72
CA MET A 101 -0.32 -25.03 4.35
C MET A 101 -0.06 -24.12 5.54
N GLN A 102 1.11 -23.49 5.59
CA GLN A 102 1.36 -22.47 6.60
C GLN A 102 0.36 -21.31 6.43
N PRO A 103 -0.32 -20.89 7.50
CA PRO A 103 -1.25 -19.78 7.43
C PRO A 103 -0.53 -18.49 7.05
N LEU A 104 -1.17 -17.66 6.22
CA LEU A 104 -0.64 -16.35 5.87
C LEU A 104 -0.60 -15.46 7.13
N VAL A 105 0.59 -15.14 7.60
CA VAL A 105 0.81 -14.18 8.68
C VAL A 105 1.20 -12.83 8.08
N LEU A 106 0.37 -11.80 8.27
CA LEU A 106 0.75 -10.43 7.93
C LEU A 106 1.62 -9.87 9.07
N LYS A 107 2.89 -9.61 8.76
CA LYS A 107 3.80 -8.92 9.69
C LYS A 107 3.27 -7.53 10.03
N THR A 108 3.48 -7.13 11.27
CA THR A 108 3.42 -5.73 11.71
C THR A 108 4.52 -4.92 11.02
N TYR A 109 4.41 -3.59 11.11
CA TYR A 109 5.43 -2.70 10.53
C TYR A 109 6.79 -2.94 11.22
N GLU A 110 6.79 -3.09 12.53
CA GLU A 110 7.94 -3.32 13.38
C GLU A 110 8.66 -4.63 13.03
N GLU A 111 7.90 -5.71 12.82
CA GLU A 111 8.46 -6.99 12.37
C GLU A 111 9.00 -6.93 10.94
N PHE A 112 8.39 -6.11 10.09
CA PHE A 112 8.85 -5.94 8.71
C PHE A 112 10.21 -5.24 8.66
N ILE A 113 10.40 -4.15 9.41
CA ILE A 113 11.66 -3.39 9.42
C ILE A 113 12.82 -4.13 10.11
N GLN A 114 12.53 -5.11 10.97
CA GLN A 114 13.54 -5.96 11.60
C GLN A 114 13.94 -7.17 10.75
N THR A 115 13.27 -7.40 9.62
CA THR A 115 13.64 -8.49 8.70
C THR A 115 14.91 -8.08 7.94
N PRO A 116 16.00 -8.88 7.98
CA PRO A 116 17.27 -8.56 7.32
C PRO A 116 17.15 -8.48 5.79
#